data_AF-A0A959KM71-F1
#
_entry.id   AF-A0A959KM71-F1
#
_cell.length_a   1.000
_cell.length_b   1.000
_cell.length_c   1.000
_cell.angle_alpha   90.00
_cell.angle_beta   90.00
_cell.angle_gamma   90.00
#
_symmetry.space_group_name_H-M   'P 1'
#
loop_
_entity.id
_entity.type
_entity.pdbx_description
1 polymer ?
#
loop_
_entity_poly.entity_id
_entity_poly.type
_entity_poly.pdbx_seq_one_letter_code
_entity_poly.pdbx_strand_id
1 'polypeptide(L)'
;LLASQTKDGHIDDFESIESAGTWSPDSKQFAFVAVSKGRNVLVVKEVHSGKTVEELSFRQLPAFRNPSWSPDGRTIVVSGMVNGQTDLYLINVKTKKVEQLTNDPYAELHPSWSPDGRTIAFATDRLSQLNGPQHGKYT
;
A
#
# COMPACT_ATOMS: atom_id res chain seq x y z
N LEU A 1 -36.56 0.35 11.32
CA LEU A 1 -35.87 1.67 11.29
C LEU A 1 -34.44 1.43 11.73
N LEU A 2 -33.40 1.37 10.90
CA LEU A 2 -33.19 1.69 9.49
C LEU A 2 -32.57 0.47 8.79
N ALA A 3 -33.15 0.04 7.68
CA ALA A 3 -32.51 -0.87 6.73
C ALA A 3 -32.00 0.00 5.58
N SER A 4 -30.69 -0.02 5.31
CA SER A 4 -30.17 0.52 4.06
C SER A 4 -30.21 -0.59 3.03
N GLN A 5 -31.12 -0.47 2.06
CA GLN A 5 -31.05 -1.21 0.81
C GLN A 5 -30.40 -0.31 -0.23
N THR A 6 -29.19 -0.66 -0.64
CA THR A 6 -28.66 -0.31 -1.96
C THR A 6 -28.24 -1.61 -2.59
N LYS A 7 -29.11 -2.13 -3.44
CA LYS A 7 -28.85 -3.28 -4.31
C LYS A 7 -28.44 -2.67 -5.65
N ASP A 8 -27.16 -2.75 -5.98
CA ASP A 8 -26.73 -2.61 -7.36
C ASP A 8 -26.01 -3.90 -7.75
N GLY A 9 -26.45 -4.46 -8.86
CA GLY A 9 -26.18 -5.84 -9.27
C GLY A 9 -24.89 -5.97 -10.06
N HIS A 10 -24.26 -7.13 -9.91
CA HIS A 10 -22.99 -7.56 -10.50
C HIS A 10 -21.73 -7.06 -9.78
N ILE A 11 -21.56 -7.52 -8.54
CA ILE A 11 -20.23 -7.75 -8.00
C ILE A 11 -20.15 -9.25 -7.72
N ASP A 12 -19.84 -9.99 -8.78
CA ASP A 12 -19.30 -11.33 -8.61
C ASP A 12 -17.92 -11.18 -7.98
N ASP A 13 -17.72 -11.94 -6.91
CA ASP A 13 -16.50 -12.15 -6.14
C ASP A 13 -16.23 -11.25 -4.91
N PHE A 14 -16.35 -11.88 -3.74
CA PHE A 14 -15.92 -11.36 -2.43
C PHE A 14 -14.48 -11.80 -2.08
N GLU A 15 -13.69 -12.14 -3.09
CA GLU A 15 -12.27 -12.47 -2.99
C GLU A 15 -11.49 -11.36 -3.72
N SER A 16 -10.56 -10.65 -3.06
CA SER A 16 -9.56 -9.71 -3.64
C SER A 16 -9.78 -8.17 -3.54
N ILE A 17 -10.56 -7.62 -2.60
CA ILE A 17 -10.46 -6.17 -2.28
C ILE A 17 -9.26 -5.84 -1.38
N GLU A 18 -8.53 -6.84 -0.86
CA GLU A 18 -7.58 -6.66 0.25
C GLU A 18 -6.33 -5.79 -0.02
N SER A 19 -6.03 -5.26 -1.22
CA SER A 19 -4.79 -4.45 -1.37
C SER A 19 -4.76 -3.29 -2.37
N ALA A 20 -5.91 -2.85 -2.88
CA ALA A 20 -5.90 -1.67 -3.76
C ALA A 20 -5.67 -0.35 -2.98
N GLY A 21 -6.04 -0.28 -1.70
CA GLY A 21 -5.94 0.93 -0.89
C GLY A 21 -6.04 0.72 0.62
N THR A 22 -5.91 1.81 1.38
CA THR A 22 -5.87 1.85 2.85
C THR A 22 -6.67 3.04 3.38
N TRP A 23 -7.39 2.84 4.48
CA TRP A 23 -8.11 3.90 5.18
C TRP A 23 -7.16 4.77 5.99
N SER A 24 -7.46 6.06 6.11
CA SER A 24 -6.91 6.87 7.19
C SER A 24 -7.47 6.39 8.54
N PRO A 25 -6.72 6.51 9.65
CA PRO A 25 -7.14 6.00 10.95
C PRO A 25 -8.41 6.66 11.50
N ASP A 26 -8.72 7.88 11.04
CA ASP A 26 -9.96 8.59 11.38
C ASP A 26 -11.14 8.28 10.45
N SER A 27 -10.96 7.35 9.49
CA SER A 27 -11.94 6.92 8.49
C SER A 27 -12.45 8.01 7.54
N LYS A 28 -11.81 9.19 7.50
CA LYS A 28 -12.25 10.30 6.63
C LYS A 28 -11.66 10.23 5.23
N GLN A 29 -10.57 9.51 5.06
CA GLN A 29 -9.84 9.42 3.81
C GLN A 29 -9.55 7.97 3.43
N PHE A 30 -9.42 7.74 2.13
CA PHE A 30 -8.99 6.48 1.57
C PHE A 30 -7.85 6.75 0.58
N ALA A 31 -6.71 6.09 0.80
CA ALA A 31 -5.56 6.16 -0.09
C ALA A 31 -5.49 4.91 -0.96
N PHE A 32 -5.15 5.05 -2.23
CA PHE A 32 -4.95 3.92 -3.12
C PHE A 32 -3.91 4.27 -4.19
N VAL A 33 -3.30 3.23 -4.75
CA VAL A 33 -2.34 3.40 -5.84
C VAL A 33 -3.08 3.37 -7.17
N ALA A 34 -2.75 4.30 -8.07
CA ALA A 34 -3.33 4.38 -9.40
C ALA A 34 -2.27 4.73 -10.45
N VAL A 35 -2.70 4.80 -11.71
CA VAL A 35 -1.90 5.35 -12.81
C VAL A 35 -2.57 6.62 -13.31
N SER A 36 -1.84 7.73 -13.31
CA SER A 36 -2.29 9.03 -13.80
C SER A 36 -1.28 9.56 -14.80
N LYS A 37 -1.73 9.84 -16.04
CA LYS A 37 -0.89 10.32 -17.15
C LYS A 37 0.37 9.46 -17.36
N GLY A 38 0.21 8.13 -17.27
CA GLY A 38 1.31 7.17 -17.44
C GLY A 38 2.28 7.05 -16.27
N ARG A 39 1.99 7.68 -15.12
CA ARG A 39 2.83 7.61 -13.91
C ARG A 39 2.08 6.91 -12.78
N ASN A 40 2.82 6.16 -11.97
CA ASN A 40 2.30 5.60 -10.74
C ASN A 40 2.10 6.73 -9.71
N VAL A 41 0.90 6.78 -9.13
CA VAL A 41 0.49 7.83 -8.18
C VAL A 41 -0.16 7.22 -6.95
N LEU A 42 0.08 7.86 -5.80
CA LEU A 42 -0.71 7.67 -4.59
C LEU A 42 -1.84 8.70 -4.60
N VAL A 43 -3.07 8.24 -4.69
CA VAL A 43 -4.27 9.08 -4.65
C VAL A 43 -4.87 9.00 -3.26
N VAL A 44 -5.21 10.14 -2.68
CA VAL A 44 -5.94 10.23 -1.42
C VAL A 44 -7.27 10.93 -1.68
N LYS A 45 -8.37 10.26 -1.34
CA LYS A 45 -9.72 10.82 -1.47
C LYS A 45 -10.37 11.01 -0.12
N GLU A 46 -11.16 12.08 0.01
CA GLU A 46 -12.16 12.21 1.05
C GLU A 46 -13.30 11.23 0.79
N VAL A 47 -13.74 10.56 1.85
CA VAL A 47 -14.71 9.47 1.77
C VAL A 47 -16.12 10.00 1.55
N HIS A 48 -16.51 11.04 2.28
CA HIS A 48 -17.88 11.59 2.20
C HIS A 48 -18.15 12.32 0.89
N SER A 49 -17.17 13.05 0.37
CA SER A 49 -17.33 13.90 -0.82
C SER A 49 -16.83 13.23 -2.11
N GLY A 50 -15.98 12.19 -2.00
CA GLY A 50 -15.26 11.60 -3.12
C GLY A 50 -14.16 12.51 -3.70
N LYS A 51 -13.93 13.69 -3.11
CA LYS A 51 -12.95 14.67 -3.57
C LYS A 51 -11.54 14.12 -3.42
N THR A 52 -10.73 14.22 -4.48
CA THR A 52 -9.29 13.97 -4.39
C THR A 52 -8.63 15.09 -3.58
N VAL A 53 -8.04 14.72 -2.44
CA VAL A 53 -7.32 15.62 -1.53
C VAL A 53 -5.84 15.71 -1.94
N GLU A 54 -5.23 14.58 -2.29
CA GLU A 54 -3.86 14.51 -2.77
C GLU A 54 -3.74 13.55 -3.96
N GLU A 55 -2.83 13.88 -4.88
CA GLU A 55 -2.36 12.99 -5.94
C GLU A 55 -0.84 13.14 -6.00
N LEU A 56 -0.12 12.14 -5.49
CA LEU A 56 1.32 12.22 -5.27
C LEU A 56 2.06 11.29 -6.24
N SER A 57 3.09 11.81 -6.91
CA SER A 57 4.05 11.03 -7.69
C SER A 57 5.46 11.43 -7.28
N PHE A 58 6.39 10.48 -7.33
CA PHE A 58 7.75 10.68 -6.84
C PHE A 58 8.75 10.22 -7.90
N ARG A 59 9.66 11.10 -8.29
CA ARG A 59 10.66 10.78 -9.31
C ARG A 59 11.63 9.69 -8.83
N GLN A 60 11.99 9.73 -7.55
CA GLN A 60 12.88 8.76 -6.91
C GLN A 60 12.19 7.41 -6.60
N LEU A 61 10.87 7.33 -6.74
CA LEU A 61 10.08 6.13 -6.47
C LEU A 61 9.05 5.96 -7.60
N PRO A 62 9.47 5.47 -8.78
CA PRO A 62 8.66 5.50 -10.00
C PRO A 62 7.57 4.41 -10.04
N ALA A 63 7.70 3.36 -9.23
CA ALA A 63 6.72 2.28 -9.10
C ALA A 63 6.60 1.87 -7.64
N PHE A 64 5.37 1.76 -7.13
CA PHE A 64 5.06 1.34 -5.78
C PHE A 64 3.64 0.75 -5.72
N ARG A 65 3.37 -0.03 -4.67
CA ARG A 65 2.09 -0.74 -4.47
C ARG A 65 1.84 -1.06 -3.00
N ASN A 66 0.66 -1.60 -2.73
CA ASN A 66 0.23 -2.09 -1.41
C ASN A 66 0.40 -1.04 -0.29
N PRO A 67 -0.31 0.10 -0.41
CA PRO A 67 -0.22 1.15 0.60
C PRO A 67 -0.84 0.70 1.93
N SER A 68 -0.19 1.02 3.05
CA SER A 68 -0.74 0.86 4.39
C SER A 68 -0.54 2.14 5.20
N TRP A 69 -1.64 2.73 5.70
CA TRP A 69 -1.61 3.99 6.43
C TRP A 69 -1.17 3.77 7.87
N SER A 70 -0.28 4.62 8.37
CA SER A 70 0.12 4.59 9.77
C SER A 70 -1.06 4.95 10.69
N PRO A 71 -1.15 4.35 11.89
CA PRO A 71 -2.20 4.64 12.86
C PRO A 71 -2.23 6.10 13.34
N ASP A 72 -1.13 6.83 13.22
CA ASP A 72 -1.04 8.27 13.54
C ASP A 72 -1.54 9.18 12.39
N GLY A 73 -1.87 8.60 11.24
CA GLY A 73 -2.41 9.28 10.07
C GLY A 73 -1.39 10.06 9.25
N ARG A 74 -0.09 10.04 9.60
CA ARG A 74 0.91 10.92 8.99
C ARG A 74 1.59 10.32 7.76
N THR A 75 1.75 9.01 7.74
CA THR A 75 2.56 8.30 6.75
C THR A 75 1.83 7.12 6.15
N ILE A 76 2.25 6.73 4.96
CA ILE A 76 1.81 5.52 4.30
C ILE A 76 3.07 4.73 3.95
N VAL A 77 3.14 3.48 4.38
CA VAL A 77 4.19 2.55 3.91
C VAL A 77 3.73 1.91 2.61
N VAL A 78 4.66 1.74 1.67
CA VAL A 78 4.44 1.05 0.39
C VAL A 78 5.59 0.10 0.10
N SER A 79 5.32 -0.94 -0.69
CA SER A 79 6.38 -1.68 -1.41
C SER A 79 6.74 -0.91 -2.66
N GLY A 80 7.98 -0.44 -2.74
CA GLY A 80 8.51 0.40 -3.81
C GLY A 80 9.54 -0.33 -4.66
N MET A 81 9.49 -0.17 -5.98
CA MET A 81 10.44 -0.78 -6.91
C MET A 81 11.30 0.29 -7.57
N VAL A 82 12.61 0.23 -7.32
CA VAL A 82 13.62 1.13 -7.89
C VAL A 82 14.73 0.27 -8.49
N ASN A 83 15.05 0.47 -9.77
CA ASN A 83 16.10 -0.26 -10.48
C ASN A 83 16.00 -1.80 -10.37
N GLY A 84 14.78 -2.33 -10.25
CA GLY A 84 14.52 -3.78 -10.14
C GLY A 84 14.55 -4.34 -8.72
N GLN A 85 15.00 -3.58 -7.72
CA GLN A 85 14.93 -3.96 -6.31
C GLN A 85 13.61 -3.49 -5.70
N THR A 86 12.98 -4.33 -4.88
CA THR A 86 11.76 -3.95 -4.15
C THR A 86 12.07 -3.78 -2.66
N ASP A 87 11.89 -2.57 -2.16
CA ASP A 87 12.11 -2.21 -0.76
C ASP A 87 10.85 -1.57 -0.16
N LEU A 88 10.83 -1.38 1.15
CA LEU A 88 9.78 -0.60 1.82
C LEU A 88 10.12 0.90 1.80
N TYR A 89 9.12 1.73 1.54
CA TYR A 89 9.24 3.18 1.57
C TYR A 89 8.12 3.80 2.40
N LEU A 90 8.44 4.85 3.17
CA LEU A 90 7.46 5.72 3.81
C LEU A 90 7.20 6.95 2.97
N ILE A 91 5.92 7.25 2.77
CA ILE A 91 5.43 8.46 2.15
C ILE A 91 4.74 9.29 3.23
N ASN A 92 5.26 10.47 3.53
CA ASN A 92 4.55 11.42 4.36
C ASN A 92 3.52 12.19 3.52
N VAL A 93 2.24 12.01 3.84
CA VAL A 93 1.13 12.56 3.04
C VAL A 93 1.16 14.10 3.02
N LYS A 94 1.47 14.72 4.16
CA LYS A 94 1.45 16.20 4.30
C LYS A 94 2.70 16.85 3.73
N THR A 95 3.88 16.32 4.06
CA THR A 95 5.16 16.93 3.63
C THR A 95 5.60 16.47 2.24
N LYS A 96 4.92 15.47 1.67
CA LYS A 96 5.23 14.88 0.35
C LYS A 96 6.66 14.34 0.25
N LYS A 97 7.21 13.92 1.39
CA LYS A 97 8.56 13.35 1.49
C LYS A 97 8.47 11.84 1.37
N VAL A 98 9.48 11.25 0.74
CA VAL A 98 9.66 9.80 0.62
C VAL A 98 10.96 9.43 1.34
N GLU A 99 10.90 8.38 2.14
CA GLU A 99 12.02 7.80 2.88
C GLU A 99 12.08 6.30 2.58
N GLN A 100 13.27 5.78 2.32
CA GLN A 100 13.51 4.35 2.12
C GLN A 100 13.77 3.70 3.49
N LEU A 101 13.03 2.64 3.81
CA LEU A 101 13.14 1.93 5.09
C LEU A 101 14.04 0.69 5.03
N THR A 102 13.98 -0.05 3.93
CA THR A 102 14.82 -1.23 3.69
C THR A 102 15.72 -0.99 2.48
N ASN A 103 16.91 -1.58 2.49
CA ASN A 103 17.89 -1.43 1.42
C ASN A 103 18.87 -2.60 1.51
N ASP A 104 18.34 -3.79 1.29
CA ASP A 104 19.10 -5.03 1.25
C ASP A 104 18.78 -5.82 -0.03
N PRO A 105 19.49 -6.93 -0.33
CA PRO A 105 19.31 -7.67 -1.58
C PRO A 105 17.98 -8.44 -1.68
N TYR A 106 17.13 -8.41 -0.66
CA TYR A 106 15.90 -9.18 -0.59
C TYR A 106 14.69 -8.29 -0.89
N ALA A 107 13.62 -8.89 -1.39
CA ALA A 107 12.41 -8.16 -1.75
C ALA A 107 11.45 -8.05 -0.58
N GLU A 108 11.01 -6.84 -0.22
CA GLU A 108 9.97 -6.63 0.80
C GLU A 108 8.60 -6.30 0.20
N LEU A 109 7.62 -7.14 0.51
CA LEU A 109 6.30 -7.14 -0.09
C LEU A 109 5.18 -7.01 0.96
N HIS A 110 4.08 -6.38 0.55
CA HIS A 110 2.82 -6.32 1.31
C HIS A 110 3.01 -5.79 2.75
N PRO A 111 3.53 -4.56 2.93
CA PRO A 111 3.74 -4.00 4.25
C PRO A 111 2.40 -3.71 4.93
N SER A 112 2.36 -3.91 6.24
CA SER A 112 1.21 -3.59 7.08
C SER A 112 1.67 -3.00 8.40
N TRP A 113 1.11 -1.85 8.76
CA TRP A 113 1.37 -1.23 10.06
C TRP A 113 0.72 -2.04 11.20
N SER A 114 1.48 -2.21 12.28
CA SER A 114 0.91 -2.59 13.57
C SER A 114 -0.08 -1.54 14.07
N PRO A 115 -1.14 -1.94 14.80
CA PRO A 115 -2.12 -0.99 15.35
C PRO A 115 -1.53 0.06 16.29
N ASP A 116 -0.42 -0.25 16.97
CA ASP A 116 0.28 0.69 17.85
C ASP A 116 1.28 1.61 17.10
N GLY A 117 1.45 1.40 15.80
CA GLY A 117 2.30 2.21 14.93
C GLY A 117 3.80 2.05 15.18
N ARG A 118 4.23 1.02 15.91
CA ARG A 118 5.65 0.83 16.26
C ARG A 118 6.40 -0.06 15.29
N THR A 119 5.69 -0.97 14.64
CA THR A 119 6.29 -1.97 13.74
C THR A 119 5.51 -2.09 12.44
N ILE A 120 6.20 -2.60 11.42
CA ILE A 120 5.63 -2.93 10.11
C ILE A 120 5.90 -4.41 9.86
N ALA A 121 4.85 -5.19 9.59
CA ALA A 121 4.97 -6.56 9.13
C ALA A 121 5.04 -6.55 7.59
N PHE A 122 5.82 -7.46 7.00
CA PHE A 122 5.97 -7.61 5.55
C PHE A 122 6.39 -9.04 5.20
N ALA A 123 6.15 -9.44 3.96
CA ALA A 123 6.67 -10.66 3.37
C ALA A 123 8.03 -10.40 2.73
N THR A 124 8.96 -11.36 2.84
CA THR A 124 10.30 -11.26 2.24
C THR A 124 10.73 -12.57 1.60
N ASP A 125 11.49 -12.48 0.51
CA ASP A 125 12.12 -13.63 -0.16
C ASP A 125 13.47 -14.02 0.45
N ARG A 126 13.90 -13.33 1.52
CA ARG A 126 15.18 -13.58 2.19
C ARG A 126 15.43 -15.05 2.52
N LEU A 127 14.41 -15.73 3.05
CA LEU A 127 14.54 -17.13 3.44
C LEU A 127 14.72 -18.05 2.22
N SER A 128 14.01 -17.80 1.12
CA SER A 128 14.13 -18.61 -0.09
C SER A 128 15.48 -18.39 -0.78
N GLN A 129 15.98 -17.14 -0.77
CA GLN A 129 17.31 -16.83 -1.30
C GLN A 129 18.45 -17.44 -0.47
N LEU A 130 18.32 -17.49 0.86
CA LEU A 130 19.33 -18.11 1.74
C LEU A 130 19.33 -19.63 1.66
N ASN A 131 18.16 -20.27 1.55
CA ASN A 131 18.03 -21.72 1.57
C ASN A 131 18.12 -22.38 0.18
N GLY A 132 18.23 -21.58 -0.90
CA GLY A 132 18.20 -22.06 -2.28
C GLY A 132 16.83 -22.62 -2.69
N PRO A 133 16.66 -22.99 -3.98
CA PRO A 133 15.42 -23.57 -4.47
C PRO A 133 15.13 -24.89 -3.73
N GLN A 134 14.08 -24.87 -2.91
CA GLN A 134 13.44 -26.07 -2.39
C GLN A 134 12.71 -26.71 -3.58
N HIS A 135 13.29 -27.74 -4.20
CA HIS A 135 12.61 -28.52 -5.23
C HIS A 135 11.31 -29.09 -4.67
N GLY A 136 10.19 -28.42 -4.96
CA GLY A 136 8.81 -28.89 -4.86
C GLY A 136 8.51 -29.88 -3.74
N LYS A 137 8.29 -29.38 -2.52
CA LYS A 137 7.32 -29.97 -1.61
C LYS A 137 6.48 -28.81 -1.09
N TYR A 138 5.16 -28.98 -1.01
CA TYR A 138 4.13 -27.97 -0.72
C TYR A 138 3.57 -27.23 -1.96
N THR A 139 2.86 -27.99 -2.80
CA THR A 139 1.55 -27.59 -3.35
C THR A 139 0.47 -28.31 -2.58
#